data_AF-A0A957NLH1-F1
#
_entry.id   AF-A0A957NLH1-F1
#
_cell.length_a   1.000
_cell.length_b   1.000
_cell.length_c   1.000
_cell.angle_alpha   90.00
_cell.angle_beta   90.00
_cell.angle_gamma   90.00
#
_symmetry.space_group_name_H-M   'P 1'
#
loop_
_entity.id
_entity.type
_entity.pdbx_description
1 polymer ?
#
loop_
_entity_poly.entity_id
_entity_poly.type
_entity_poly.pdbx_seq_one_letter_code
_entity_poly.pdbx_strand_id
1 'polypeptide(L)'
;MSISIVMAEKPMRKFYFQIEGITCTSCVTHIKETLEAIEGINRADVSYANASADVDTSSSVNANDIIGAIGALGYTAQERRSPKACCASET
;
A
#
# COMPACT_ATOMS: atom_id res chain seq x y z
N MET A 1 -28.93 -6.17 23.98
CA MET A 1 -28.25 -7.29 23.29
C MET A 1 -27.44 -6.71 22.15
N SER A 2 -26.13 -6.89 22.24
CA SER A 2 -25.10 -6.31 21.41
C SER A 2 -25.34 -6.60 19.93
N ILE A 3 -25.34 -5.56 19.12
CA ILE A 3 -25.44 -5.66 17.66
C ILE A 3 -24.10 -6.21 17.17
N SER A 4 -24.00 -7.52 17.01
CA SER A 4 -22.90 -8.16 16.29
C SER A 4 -23.17 -7.94 14.80
N ILE A 5 -22.89 -6.71 14.35
CA ILE A 5 -22.83 -6.37 12.94
C ILE A 5 -21.69 -7.17 12.30
N VAL A 6 -22.10 -8.22 11.61
CA VAL A 6 -21.57 -8.66 10.32
C VAL A 6 -20.06 -8.53 10.17
N MET A 7 -19.35 -9.61 10.50
CA MET A 7 -18.08 -9.89 9.87
C MET A 7 -18.36 -10.19 8.39
N ALA A 8 -18.48 -9.14 7.59
CA ALA A 8 -18.32 -9.25 6.16
C ALA A 8 -16.86 -9.65 5.93
N GLU A 9 -16.65 -10.94 5.74
CA GLU A 9 -15.52 -11.59 5.06
C GLU A 9 -15.31 -10.96 3.67
N LYS A 10 -14.98 -9.67 3.64
CA LYS A 10 -14.62 -8.94 2.42
C LYS A 10 -13.25 -9.51 2.03
N PRO A 11 -13.08 -10.07 0.82
CA PRO A 11 -11.78 -10.56 0.39
C PRO A 11 -10.83 -9.37 0.31
N MET A 12 -10.06 -9.17 1.39
CA MET A 12 -9.05 -8.13 1.50
C MET A 12 -7.83 -8.60 0.73
N ARG A 13 -7.39 -7.79 -0.24
CA ARG A 13 -6.12 -8.00 -0.92
C ARG A 13 -5.06 -7.17 -0.21
N LYS A 14 -4.03 -7.86 0.26
CA LYS A 14 -2.83 -7.23 0.81
C LYS A 14 -1.82 -7.00 -0.28
N PHE A 15 -1.41 -5.76 -0.42
CA PHE A 15 -0.31 -5.37 -1.28
C PHE A 15 0.86 -4.92 -0.42
N TYR A 16 2.04 -5.38 -0.78
CA TYR A 16 3.28 -4.99 -0.15
C TYR A 16 4.01 -4.05 -1.10
N PHE A 17 4.47 -2.92 -0.61
CA PHE A 17 5.24 -1.94 -1.37
C PHE A 17 6.54 -1.64 -0.64
N GLN A 18 7.60 -1.39 -1.41
CA GLN A 18 8.84 -0.78 -0.94
C GLN A 18 8.77 0.70 -1.29
N ILE A 19 9.01 1.57 -0.32
CA ILE A 19 9.04 3.01 -0.51
C ILE A 19 10.49 3.48 -0.45
N GLU A 20 10.89 4.29 -1.41
CA GLU A 20 12.18 4.98 -1.44
C GLU A 20 12.00 6.46 -1.10
N GLY A 21 12.98 7.02 -0.39
CA GLY A 21 13.00 8.45 -0.03
C GLY A 21 12.27 8.82 1.27
N ILE A 22 11.66 7.86 1.97
CA ILE A 22 11.15 8.09 3.33
C ILE A 22 12.34 8.42 4.26
N THR A 23 12.34 9.64 4.80
CA THR A 23 13.44 10.20 5.61
C THR A 23 12.99 10.65 7.00
N CYS A 24 11.68 10.58 7.29
CA CYS A 24 11.15 10.95 8.60
C CYS A 24 9.89 10.14 8.96
N THR A 25 9.72 9.86 10.25
CA THR A 25 8.52 9.23 10.81
C THR A 25 7.26 10.05 10.53
N SER A 26 7.37 11.38 10.47
CA SER A 26 6.27 12.29 10.15
C SER A 26 5.76 12.11 8.72
N CYS A 27 6.67 11.83 7.76
CA CYS A 27 6.31 11.56 6.37
C CYS A 27 5.50 10.28 6.26
N VAL A 28 5.82 9.28 7.08
CA VAL A 28 5.13 7.98 7.10
C VAL A 28 3.67 8.13 7.50
N THR A 29 3.38 8.91 8.54
CA THR A 29 2.01 9.20 8.96
C THR A 29 1.23 9.88 7.85
N HIS A 30 1.83 10.88 7.18
CA HIS A 30 1.14 11.62 6.12
C HIS A 30 0.84 10.75 4.89
N ILE A 31 1.77 9.87 4.51
CA ILE A 31 1.56 8.89 3.44
C ILE A 31 0.42 7.94 3.83
N LYS A 32 0.45 7.41 5.05
CA LYS A 32 -0.60 6.53 5.56
C LYS A 32 -1.98 7.19 5.51
N GLU A 33 -2.11 8.40 6.04
CA GLU A 33 -3.38 9.14 6.03
C GLU A 33 -3.88 9.41 4.61
N THR A 34 -2.97 9.73 3.69
CA THR A 34 -3.31 9.92 2.28
C THR A 34 -3.83 8.63 1.64
N LEU A 35 -3.20 7.49 1.96
CA LEU A 35 -3.65 6.18 1.48
C LEU A 35 -4.99 5.78 2.11
N GLU A 36 -5.19 5.97 3.41
CA GLU A 36 -6.47 5.69 4.07
C GLU A 36 -7.61 6.59 3.57
N ALA A 37 -7.29 7.75 2.99
CA ALA A 37 -8.27 8.62 2.33
C ALA A 37 -8.67 8.15 0.91
N ILE A 38 -7.97 7.18 0.31
CA ILE A 38 -8.32 6.63 -1.01
C ILE A 38 -9.51 5.69 -0.87
N GLU A 39 -10.56 5.94 -1.66
CA GLU A 39 -11.73 5.08 -1.69
C GLU A 39 -11.36 3.65 -2.13
N GLY A 40 -11.53 2.71 -1.21
CA GLY A 40 -11.27 1.29 -1.44
C GLY A 40 -10.04 0.74 -0.70
N ILE A 41 -9.25 1.60 -0.05
CA ILE A 41 -8.30 1.20 0.99
C ILE A 41 -9.07 0.95 2.28
N ASN A 42 -8.81 -0.19 2.92
CA ASN A 42 -9.44 -0.57 4.18
C ASN A 42 -8.48 -0.37 5.37
N ARG A 43 -7.19 -0.66 5.16
CA ARG A 43 -6.15 -0.41 6.14
C ARG A 43 -4.83 -0.14 5.42
N ALA A 44 -4.09 0.87 5.85
CA ALA A 44 -2.72 1.10 5.41
C ALA A 44 -1.79 1.07 6.62
N ASP A 45 -0.73 0.29 6.53
CA ASP A 45 0.34 0.22 7.52
C ASP A 45 1.64 0.55 6.81
N VAL A 46 2.41 1.49 7.34
CA VAL A 46 3.65 1.94 6.71
C VAL A 46 4.75 1.91 7.75
N SER A 47 5.82 1.20 7.44
CA SER A 47 6.96 0.97 8.31
C SER A 47 8.15 1.83 7.88
N TYR A 48 8.44 2.88 8.65
CA TYR A 48 9.67 3.67 8.51
C TYR A 48 10.92 2.79 8.59
N ALA A 49 10.96 1.89 9.58
CA ALA A 49 12.14 1.08 9.89
C ALA A 49 12.59 0.15 8.74
N ASN A 50 11.64 -0.35 7.96
CA ASN A 50 11.90 -1.25 6.82
C ASN A 50 11.70 -0.56 5.46
N ALA A 51 11.34 0.73 5.46
CA ALA A 51 10.92 1.47 4.28
C ALA A 51 9.85 0.71 3.45
N SER A 52 8.93 0.04 4.12
CA SER A 52 7.91 -0.83 3.51
C SER A 52 6.51 -0.34 3.84
N ALA A 53 5.55 -0.60 2.95
CA ALA A 53 4.12 -0.34 3.17
C ALA A 53 3.27 -1.57 2.88
N ASP A 54 2.36 -1.85 3.80
CA ASP A 54 1.40 -2.93 3.78
C ASP A 54 0.02 -2.31 3.63
N VAL A 55 -0.62 -2.52 2.49
CA VAL A 55 -1.91 -1.91 2.18
C VAL A 55 -2.95 -3.00 1.97
N ASP A 56 -3.94 -3.03 2.86
CA ASP A 56 -5.15 -3.81 2.72
C ASP A 56 -6.17 -3.01 1.92
N THR A 57 -6.48 -3.52 0.73
CA THR A 57 -7.47 -2.94 -0.15
C THR A 57 -8.63 -3.89 -0.38
N SER A 58 -9.79 -3.31 -0.70
CA SER A 58 -10.85 -4.05 -1.34
C SER A 58 -10.50 -4.27 -2.82
N SER A 59 -11.03 -5.34 -3.43
CA SER A 59 -10.77 -5.77 -4.81
C SER A 59 -10.96 -4.71 -5.92
N SER A 60 -11.36 -3.49 -5.59
CA SER A 60 -11.56 -2.36 -6.50
C SER A 60 -10.32 -1.48 -6.69
N VAL A 61 -9.29 -1.58 -5.83
CA VAL A 61 -8.06 -0.76 -5.92
C VAL A 61 -6.90 -1.58 -6.48
N ASN A 62 -6.14 -0.97 -7.38
CA ASN A 62 -4.96 -1.58 -7.99
C ASN A 62 -3.67 -0.98 -7.40
N ALA A 63 -2.60 -1.78 -7.41
CA ALA A 63 -1.28 -1.33 -6.94
C ALA A 63 -0.74 -0.09 -7.67
N ASN A 64 -1.06 0.08 -8.96
CA ASN A 64 -0.67 1.28 -9.72
C ASN A 64 -1.30 2.57 -9.17
N ASP A 65 -2.53 2.50 -8.66
CA ASP A 65 -3.23 3.64 -8.08
C ASP A 65 -2.53 4.11 -6.80
N ILE A 66 -2.16 3.15 -5.96
CA ILE A 66 -1.38 3.35 -4.73
C ILE A 66 0.00 3.95 -5.05
N ILE A 67 0.70 3.38 -6.04
CA ILE A 67 2.02 3.89 -6.46
C ILE A 67 1.89 5.32 -6.99
N GLY A 68 0.85 5.62 -7.78
CA GLY A 68 0.58 6.96 -8.30
C GLY A 68 0.32 7.99 -7.19
N ALA A 69 -0.46 7.62 -6.17
CA ALA A 69 -0.72 8.47 -5.02
C ALA A 69 0.56 8.78 -4.23
N ILE A 70 1.42 7.79 -4.01
CA ILE A 70 2.71 7.97 -3.32
C ILE A 70 3.66 8.82 -4.19
N GLY A 71 3.65 8.60 -5.51
CA GLY A 71 4.39 9.41 -6.49
C GLY A 71 3.97 10.89 -6.50
N ALA A 72 2.68 11.17 -6.34
CA ALA A 72 2.14 12.52 -6.26
C ALA A 72 2.63 13.28 -5.01
N LEU A 73 2.97 12.56 -3.94
CA LEU A 73 3.60 13.11 -2.73
C LEU A 73 5.11 13.34 -2.89
N GLY A 74 5.70 12.91 -4.01
CA GLY A 74 7.14 13.02 -4.29
C GLY A 74 7.97 11.84 -3.78
N TYR A 75 7.33 10.70 -3.45
CA TYR A 75 8.01 9.48 -3.03
C TYR A 75 7.88 8.39 -4.08
N THR A 76 8.86 7.50 -4.18
CA THR A 76 8.79 6.37 -5.11
C THR A 76 8.31 5.15 -4.35
N ALA A 77 7.19 4.55 -4.78
CA ALA A 77 6.76 3.25 -4.28
C ALA A 77 6.87 2.19 -5.37
N GLN A 78 7.33 1.00 -4.98
CA GLN A 78 7.44 -0.17 -5.85
C GLN A 78 6.70 -1.32 -5.18
N GLU A 79 5.74 -1.91 -5.87
CA GLU A 79 5.07 -3.09 -5.34
C GLU A 79 6.08 -4.24 -5.21
N ARG A 80 6.25 -4.75 -3.98
CA ARG A 80 7.01 -5.96 -3.68
C ARG A 80 6.19 -7.18 -4.06
N ARG A 81 5.77 -7.26 -5.33
CA ARG A 81 5.38 -8.54 -5.92
C ARG A 81 6.67 -9.34 -5.99
N SER A 82 6.79 -10.38 -5.17
CA SER A 82 7.95 -11.27 -5.19
C SER A 82 8.32 -11.58 -6.65
N PRO A 83 9.48 -11.10 -7.14
CA PRO A 83 9.84 -11.28 -8.53
C PRO A 83 10.22 -12.75 -8.71
N LYS A 84 9.37 -13.51 -9.40
CA LYS A 84 9.97 -14.36 -10.43
C LYS A 84 10.36 -13.39 -11.54
N ALA A 85 11.65 -13.14 -11.63
CA ALA A 85 12.31 -12.25 -12.59
C ALA A 85 11.51 -12.13 -13.90
N CYS A 86 11.15 -10.90 -14.25
CA CYS A 86 11.12 -10.55 -15.66
C CYS A 86 12.56 -10.80 -16.13
N CYS A 87 12.80 -11.93 -16.81
CA CYS A 87 13.99 -12.07 -17.63
C CYS A 87 13.88 -11.01 -18.72
N ALA A 88 14.33 -9.80 -18.39
CA ALA A 88 15.19 -9.06 -19.27
C ALA A 88 16.54 -9.78 -19.24
N SER A 89 16.70 -10.75 -20.14
CA SER A 89 18.01 -11.13 -20.65
C SER A 89 17.87 -11.17 -22.16
N GLU A 90 18.10 -10.01 -22.76
CA GLU A 90 18.98 -9.81 -23.92
C GLU A 90 18.85 -10.83 -25.07
N THR A 91 18.19 -10.43 -26.17
CA THR A 91 18.70 -10.40 -27.56
C THR A 91 17.72 -9.67 -28.46
#